data_AF-A0A6J1WL59-F1
#
_entry.id   AF-A0A6J1WL59-F1
#
_cell.length_a   1.000
_cell.length_b   1.000
_cell.length_c   1.000
_cell.angle_alpha   90.00
_cell.angle_beta   90.00
_cell.angle_gamma   90.00
#
_symmetry.space_group_name_H-M   'P 1'
#
loop_
_entity.id
_entity.type
_entity.pdbx_description
1 polymer ?
#
loop_
_entity_poly.entity_id
_entity_poly.type
_entity_poly.pdbx_seq_one_letter_code
_entity_poly.pdbx_strand_id
1 'polypeptide(L)'
;MIKTGRMLTKIKRIQSVDTLKGGFLIVSAHSSSKPTSSEVLSAYLMQCNEPPWTSYFVKYRSVRDDQFGMSNFNWKVGSSNYQILRTGCFPYMKYHCSKRKYEDLETSDKFMRIIKIVNLGIPCLLYGLAATQLIKHKEIVHTNKGPVTIYFLLPEHKGSQY
;
A
#
# COMPACT_ATOMS: atom_id res chain seq x y z
N MET A 1 -60.48 -34.78 -38.07
CA MET A 1 -61.10 -33.88 -39.08
C MET A 1 -60.85 -32.44 -38.65
N ILE A 2 -59.89 -31.77 -39.31
CA ILE A 2 -60.08 -30.73 -40.37
C ILE A 2 -60.18 -29.31 -39.78
N LYS A 3 -59.07 -28.56 -39.96
CA LYS A 3 -58.87 -27.15 -40.40
C LYS A 3 -59.65 -26.03 -39.65
N THR A 4 -59.15 -24.81 -39.45
CA THR A 4 -58.49 -23.92 -40.42
C THR A 4 -58.01 -22.60 -39.75
N GLY A 5 -56.84 -22.09 -40.16
CA GLY A 5 -56.54 -20.66 -40.42
C GLY A 5 -56.21 -19.76 -39.21
N ARG A 6 -55.26 -18.82 -39.26
CA ARG A 6 -54.51 -18.23 -40.39
C ARG A 6 -53.23 -17.55 -39.87
N MET A 7 -52.17 -17.73 -40.65
CA MET A 7 -50.82 -17.18 -40.60
C MET A 7 -50.78 -15.80 -41.27
N LEU A 8 -49.95 -14.86 -40.80
CA LEU A 8 -49.36 -13.71 -41.55
C LEU A 8 -48.22 -13.09 -40.68
N THR A 9 -46.95 -13.52 -40.77
CA THR A 9 -45.88 -13.10 -41.71
C THR A 9 -45.43 -11.64 -41.59
N LYS A 10 -44.24 -11.39 -41.01
CA LYS A 10 -43.26 -10.45 -41.59
C LYS A 10 -41.83 -10.68 -41.09
N ILE A 11 -41.01 -11.27 -41.96
CA ILE A 11 -39.56 -11.30 -41.91
C ILE A 11 -39.04 -9.96 -42.45
N LYS A 12 -38.10 -9.29 -41.75
CA LYS A 12 -37.12 -8.36 -42.36
C LYS A 12 -35.79 -8.31 -41.56
N ARG A 13 -34.72 -8.77 -42.23
CA ARG A 13 -33.31 -8.28 -42.29
C ARG A 13 -32.67 -7.70 -41.01
N ILE A 14 -31.62 -8.29 -40.45
CA ILE A 14 -30.18 -8.22 -40.84
C ILE A 14 -29.61 -6.78 -40.88
N GLN A 15 -28.71 -6.53 -39.90
CA GLN A 15 -27.58 -5.60 -39.78
C GLN A 15 -27.80 -4.08 -39.83
N SER A 16 -27.49 -3.43 -38.70
CA SER A 16 -26.51 -2.34 -38.69
C SER A 16 -25.73 -2.36 -37.38
N VAL A 17 -24.41 -2.35 -37.52
CA VAL A 17 -23.41 -2.13 -36.49
C VAL A 17 -23.36 -0.63 -36.20
N ASP A 18 -23.65 -0.21 -34.97
CA ASP A 18 -23.28 1.12 -34.51
C ASP A 18 -22.49 1.02 -33.21
N THR A 19 -21.18 1.14 -33.42
CA THR A 19 -20.16 1.38 -32.41
C THR A 19 -20.42 2.75 -31.79
N LEU A 20 -20.83 2.81 -30.52
CA LEU A 20 -20.72 4.04 -29.74
C LEU A 20 -19.84 3.82 -28.51
N LYS A 21 -18.59 4.22 -28.73
CA LYS A 21 -17.61 4.67 -27.74
C LYS A 21 -18.29 5.55 -26.70
N GLY A 22 -18.28 5.12 -25.45
CA GLY A 22 -18.78 5.91 -24.33
C GLY A 22 -18.15 5.39 -23.05
N GLY A 23 -16.84 5.65 -22.88
CA GLY A 23 -16.11 5.25 -21.69
C GLY A 23 -16.79 5.83 -20.46
N PHE A 24 -17.35 4.95 -19.63
CA PHE A 24 -17.69 5.28 -18.26
C PHE A 24 -16.37 5.32 -17.48
N LEU A 25 -15.61 6.41 -17.66
CA LEU A 25 -14.59 6.78 -16.70
C LEU A 25 -15.35 7.16 -15.43
N ILE A 26 -15.39 6.25 -14.46
CA ILE A 26 -15.64 6.62 -13.07
C ILE A 26 -14.46 7.50 -12.67
N VAL A 27 -14.57 8.79 -12.95
CA VAL A 27 -13.71 9.80 -12.33
C VAL A 27 -14.24 9.93 -10.91
N SER A 28 -13.70 9.10 -10.02
CA SER A 28 -13.91 9.26 -8.59
C SER A 28 -13.38 10.64 -8.21
N ALA A 29 -14.31 11.54 -7.86
CA ALA A 29 -14.01 12.88 -7.40
C ALA A 29 -13.22 12.80 -6.09
N HIS A 30 -11.89 12.90 -6.18
CA HIS A 30 -11.01 12.76 -5.03
C HIS A 30 -10.79 14.11 -4.34
N SER A 31 -11.69 14.49 -3.42
CA SER A 31 -11.45 15.64 -2.54
C SER A 31 -10.43 15.29 -1.44
N SER A 32 -9.19 15.66 -1.70
CA SER A 32 -8.22 16.25 -0.77
C SER A 32 -7.91 15.53 0.55
N SER A 33 -6.98 14.58 0.54
CA SER A 33 -5.79 14.57 1.40
C SER A 33 -4.95 13.34 1.05
N LYS A 34 -3.63 13.43 1.18
CA LYS A 34 -2.76 12.25 1.07
C LYS A 34 -3.17 11.22 2.14
N PRO A 35 -3.13 9.91 1.85
CA PRO A 35 -3.29 8.88 2.88
C PRO A 35 -2.24 9.03 3.97
N THR A 36 -2.58 8.60 5.18
CA THR A 36 -1.63 8.60 6.29
C THR A 36 -0.63 7.47 6.13
N SER A 37 0.54 7.59 6.75
CA SER A 37 1.50 6.48 6.82
C SER A 37 0.90 5.24 7.49
N SER A 38 0.10 5.42 8.54
CA SER A 38 -0.65 4.35 9.20
C SER A 38 -1.63 3.64 8.27
N GLU A 39 -2.37 4.38 7.43
CA GLU A 39 -3.32 3.83 6.47
C GLU A 39 -2.61 2.98 5.43
N VAL A 40 -1.50 3.48 4.88
CA VAL A 40 -0.67 2.72 3.92
C VAL A 40 -0.11 1.44 4.56
N LEU A 41 0.39 1.53 5.79
CA LEU A 41 0.91 0.38 6.52
C LEU A 41 -0.15 -0.70 6.71
N SER A 42 -1.32 -0.33 7.22
CA SER A 42 -2.44 -1.27 7.43
C SER A 42 -2.95 -1.85 6.12
N ALA A 43 -3.16 -1.01 5.10
CA ALA A 43 -3.65 -1.44 3.80
C ALA A 43 -2.70 -2.44 3.14
N TYR A 44 -1.39 -2.18 3.19
CA TYR A 44 -0.39 -3.08 2.61
C TYR A 44 -0.33 -4.43 3.32
N LEU A 45 -0.29 -4.43 4.65
CA LEU A 45 -0.26 -5.68 5.44
C LEU A 45 -1.52 -6.52 5.20
N MET A 46 -2.70 -5.89 5.10
CA MET A 46 -3.94 -6.58 4.74
C MET A 46 -3.91 -7.13 3.31
N GLN A 47 -3.43 -6.36 2.34
CA GLN A 47 -3.33 -6.79 0.93
C GLN A 47 -2.40 -7.98 0.73
N CYS A 48 -1.38 -8.11 1.57
CA CYS A 48 -0.47 -9.25 1.57
C CYS A 48 -0.94 -10.41 2.46
N ASN A 49 -2.22 -10.41 2.88
CA ASN A 49 -2.82 -11.43 3.74
C ASN A 49 -2.03 -11.63 5.06
N GLU A 50 -1.65 -10.53 5.69
CA GLU A 50 -0.88 -10.50 6.94
C GLU A 50 0.42 -11.36 6.82
N PRO A 51 1.45 -10.93 6.07
CA PRO A 51 2.66 -11.73 5.88
C PRO A 51 3.45 -11.90 7.19
N PRO A 52 4.27 -12.95 7.35
CA PRO A 52 5.10 -13.14 8.56
C PRO A 52 6.07 -11.98 8.79
N TRP A 53 6.65 -11.43 7.72
CA TRP A 53 7.47 -10.22 7.76
C TRP A 53 7.40 -9.47 6.42
N THR A 54 7.77 -8.19 6.42
CA THR A 54 7.98 -7.38 5.20
C THR A 54 8.80 -6.13 5.50
N SER A 55 9.55 -5.62 4.53
CA SER A 55 10.40 -4.44 4.63
C SER A 55 10.35 -3.56 3.39
N TYR A 56 9.60 -2.48 3.45
CA TYR A 56 9.38 -1.57 2.32
C TYR A 56 9.68 -0.11 2.66
N PHE A 57 9.71 0.71 1.63
CA PHE A 57 9.91 2.15 1.70
C PHE A 57 8.68 2.87 1.16
N VAL A 58 8.35 4.01 1.77
CA VAL A 58 7.29 4.92 1.33
C VAL A 58 7.88 6.31 1.16
N LYS A 59 7.56 7.01 0.07
CA LYS A 59 8.03 8.39 -0.10
C LYS A 59 7.27 9.32 0.84
N TYR A 60 7.99 10.22 1.50
CA TYR A 60 7.38 11.28 2.32
C TYR A 60 6.35 12.10 1.53
N ARG A 61 6.64 12.41 0.27
CA ARG A 61 5.72 13.19 -0.57
C ARG A 61 4.38 12.51 -0.87
N SER A 62 4.30 11.18 -0.72
CA SER A 62 3.12 10.39 -1.11
C SER A 62 2.12 10.21 0.03
N VAL A 63 2.50 10.51 1.27
CA VAL A 63 1.68 10.29 2.46
C VAL A 63 1.74 11.49 3.40
N ARG A 64 0.83 11.53 4.37
CA ARG A 64 0.95 12.35 5.58
C ARG A 64 1.57 11.48 6.67
N ASP A 65 2.72 11.89 7.20
CA ASP A 65 3.40 11.17 8.27
C ASP A 65 2.72 11.42 9.62
N ASP A 66 1.81 10.52 10.00
CA ASP A 66 1.12 10.52 11.28
C ASP A 66 1.79 9.62 12.32
N GLN A 67 2.90 8.98 11.96
CA GLN A 67 3.73 8.14 12.82
C GLN A 67 5.09 8.81 13.09
N PHE A 68 5.18 10.14 12.89
CA PHE A 68 6.40 10.91 13.07
C PHE A 68 6.93 10.77 14.51
N GLY A 69 8.25 10.59 14.64
CA GLY A 69 8.90 10.36 15.94
C GLY A 69 8.81 8.93 16.46
N MET A 70 7.91 8.09 15.94
CA MET A 70 7.84 6.67 16.30
C MET A 70 8.91 5.88 15.56
N SER A 71 9.64 5.04 16.29
CA SER A 71 10.79 4.27 15.81
C SER A 71 10.61 2.79 16.01
N ASN A 72 10.08 2.38 17.16
CA ASN A 72 9.78 0.97 17.45
C ASN A 72 8.44 0.87 18.17
N PHE A 73 7.44 0.26 17.54
CA PHE A 73 6.09 0.23 18.09
C PHE A 73 5.28 -0.97 17.62
N ASN A 74 4.25 -1.31 18.40
CA ASN A 74 3.28 -2.33 18.01
C ASN A 74 2.23 -1.75 17.06
N TRP A 75 1.85 -2.54 16.07
CA TRP A 75 0.81 -2.18 15.11
C TRP A 75 -0.16 -3.35 14.91
N LYS A 76 -1.40 -3.15 15.31
CA LYS A 76 -2.47 -4.15 15.18
C LYS A 76 -3.10 -4.02 13.80
N VAL A 77 -3.15 -5.13 13.06
CA VAL A 77 -3.80 -5.21 11.74
C VAL A 77 -4.53 -6.54 11.64
N GLY A 78 -5.83 -6.47 11.32
CA GLY A 78 -6.69 -7.64 11.25
C GLY A 78 -6.58 -8.51 12.51
N SER A 79 -6.16 -9.76 12.33
CA SER A 79 -6.00 -10.72 13.43
C SER A 79 -4.60 -10.71 14.06
N SER A 80 -3.60 -10.15 13.37
CA SER A 80 -2.19 -10.16 13.79
C SER A 80 -1.75 -8.90 14.53
N ASN A 81 -0.62 -8.99 15.22
CA ASN A 81 0.14 -7.83 15.72
C ASN A 81 1.52 -7.83 15.04
N TYR A 82 2.02 -6.63 14.73
CA TYR A 82 3.32 -6.42 14.14
C TYR A 82 4.18 -5.56 15.04
N GLN A 83 5.43 -5.94 15.21
CA GLN A 83 6.46 -5.02 15.69
C GLN A 83 7.00 -4.26 14.48
N ILE A 84 6.90 -2.94 14.54
CA ILE A 84 7.29 -2.03 13.47
C ILE A 84 8.57 -1.33 13.87
N LEU A 85 9.65 -1.61 13.16
CA LEU A 85 10.86 -0.82 13.21
C LEU A 85 10.83 0.19 12.04
N ARG A 86 10.70 1.46 12.39
CA ARG A 86 10.55 2.58 11.47
C ARG A 86 11.75 3.51 11.52
N THR A 87 12.27 3.84 10.34
CA THR A 87 13.37 4.80 10.20
C THR A 87 13.06 5.80 9.10
N GLY A 88 13.10 7.08 9.45
CA GLY A 88 13.12 8.15 8.44
C GLY A 88 14.41 8.06 7.65
N CYS A 89 14.34 8.07 6.33
CA CYS A 89 15.50 7.98 5.44
C CYS A 89 15.23 8.80 4.18
N PHE A 90 15.32 10.13 4.30
CA PHE A 90 14.87 11.07 3.27
C PHE A 90 15.48 10.74 1.89
N PRO A 91 14.66 10.64 0.81
CA PRO A 91 13.27 11.09 0.69
C PRO A 91 12.19 10.04 1.06
N TYR A 92 12.58 8.95 1.73
CA TYR A 92 11.71 7.84 2.10
C TYR A 92 11.53 7.68 3.61
N MET A 93 10.53 6.91 4.00
CA MET A 93 10.38 6.27 5.30
C MET A 93 10.51 4.77 5.07
N LYS A 94 11.39 4.11 5.82
CA LYS A 94 11.51 2.66 5.80
C LYS A 94 10.67 2.06 6.92
N TYR A 95 9.94 1.02 6.57
CA TYR A 95 9.24 0.13 7.48
C TYR A 95 9.90 -1.23 7.44
N HIS A 96 10.16 -1.80 8.60
CA HIS A 96 10.42 -3.22 8.76
C HIS A 96 9.35 -3.75 9.72
N CYS A 97 8.53 -4.67 9.23
CA CYS A 97 7.36 -5.19 9.93
C CYS A 97 7.60 -6.67 10.19
N SER A 98 7.52 -7.09 11.46
CA SER A 98 7.62 -8.49 11.84
C SER A 98 6.38 -8.90 12.64
N LYS A 99 5.68 -9.94 12.20
CA LYS A 99 4.52 -10.47 12.90
C LYS A 99 4.95 -11.10 14.22
N ARG A 100 4.50 -10.54 15.33
CA ARG A 100 4.90 -10.94 16.69
C ARG A 100 3.79 -10.67 17.69
N LYS A 101 3.86 -11.34 18.84
CA LYS A 101 2.98 -11.02 19.98
C LYS A 101 3.24 -9.58 20.44
N TYR A 102 2.25 -9.00 21.09
CA TYR A 102 2.39 -7.68 21.71
C TYR A 102 3.51 -7.71 22.75
N GLU A 103 4.37 -6.70 22.74
CA GLU A 103 5.49 -6.55 23.65
C GLU A 103 5.62 -5.07 24.08
N ASP A 104 6.13 -4.80 25.27
CA ASP A 104 6.47 -3.43 25.64
C ASP A 104 7.76 -2.99 24.92
N LEU A 105 7.64 -1.99 24.04
CA LEU A 105 8.72 -1.49 23.21
C LEU A 105 9.16 -0.06 23.60
N GLU A 106 8.64 0.49 24.70
CA GLU A 106 8.84 1.90 25.06
C GLU A 106 10.33 2.26 25.23
N THR A 107 11.08 1.42 25.96
CA THR A 107 12.52 1.60 26.17
C THR A 107 13.29 1.54 24.85
N SER A 108 12.93 0.59 23.98
CA SER A 108 13.57 0.44 22.66
C SER A 108 13.28 1.63 21.75
N ASP A 109 12.04 2.13 21.73
CA ASP A 109 11.66 3.33 20.97
C ASP A 109 12.46 4.55 21.41
N LYS A 110 12.50 4.80 22.72
CA LYS A 110 13.27 5.91 23.32
C LYS A 110 14.74 5.82 22.97
N PHE A 111 15.35 4.64 23.10
CA PHE A 111 16.75 4.43 22.77
C PHE A 111 17.04 4.74 21.29
N MET A 112 16.22 4.24 20.37
CA MET A 112 16.37 4.51 18.93
C MET A 112 16.19 5.99 18.59
N ARG A 113 15.29 6.70 19.28
CA ARG A 113 15.10 8.14 19.12
C ARG A 113 16.31 8.93 19.61
N ILE A 114 16.85 8.58 20.78
CA ILE A 114 18.05 9.22 21.35
C ILE A 114 19.22 9.07 20.39
N ILE A 115 19.47 7.85 19.88
CA ILE A 115 20.56 7.61 18.92
C ILE A 115 20.44 8.50 17.69
N LYS A 116 19.22 8.63 17.13
CA LYS A 116 18.97 9.48 15.95
C LYS A 116 19.28 10.95 16.23
N ILE A 117 18.94 11.45 17.42
CA ILE A 117 19.22 12.82 17.85
C ILE A 117 20.73 13.04 18.04
N VAL A 118 21.40 12.13 18.77
CA VAL A 118 22.85 12.20 19.04
C VAL A 118 23.65 12.23 17.73
N ASN A 119 23.21 11.47 16.72
CA ASN A 119 23.85 11.42 15.40
C ASN A 119 23.33 12.48 14.42
N LEU A 120 22.56 13.47 14.89
CA LEU A 120 21.98 14.55 14.09
C LEU A 120 21.21 14.06 12.83
N GLY A 121 20.68 12.84 12.86
CA GLY A 121 20.03 12.22 11.72
C GLY A 121 20.94 11.93 10.50
N ILE A 122 22.26 12.06 10.61
CA ILE A 122 23.20 11.83 9.50
C ILE A 122 23.07 10.40 8.94
N PRO A 123 23.04 9.32 9.77
CA PRO A 123 22.84 7.97 9.26
C PRO A 123 21.50 7.79 8.52
N CYS A 124 20.46 8.48 8.98
CA CYS A 124 19.14 8.46 8.35
C CYS A 124 19.19 9.07 6.94
N LEU A 125 19.88 10.20 6.78
CA LEU A 125 20.04 10.86 5.48
C LEU A 125 20.87 10.01 4.50
N LEU A 126 22.04 9.53 4.92
CA LEU A 126 22.91 8.70 4.09
C LEU A 126 22.20 7.42 3.63
N TYR A 127 21.43 6.80 4.53
CA TYR A 127 20.67 5.62 4.18
C TYR A 127 19.57 5.92 3.15
N GLY A 128 18.89 7.07 3.27
CA GLY A 128 17.90 7.51 2.29
C GLY A 128 18.49 7.76 0.90
N LEU A 129 19.67 8.39 0.85
CA LEU A 129 20.43 8.59 -0.40
C LEU A 129 20.91 7.27 -1.00
N ALA A 130 21.36 6.31 -0.20
CA ALA A 130 21.69 4.98 -0.70
C ALA A 130 20.44 4.28 -1.26
N ALA A 131 19.30 4.40 -0.58
CA ALA A 131 18.04 3.79 -1.01
C ALA A 131 17.55 4.32 -2.36
N THR A 132 17.77 5.61 -2.72
CA THR A 132 17.37 6.13 -4.04
C THR A 132 18.05 5.38 -5.19
N GLN A 133 19.27 4.90 -4.98
CA GLN A 133 20.04 4.14 -5.99
C GLN A 133 19.76 2.64 -5.96
N LEU A 134 19.42 2.10 -4.79
CA LEU A 134 19.31 0.65 -4.58
C LEU A 134 17.89 0.10 -4.73
N ILE A 135 16.86 0.94 -4.76
CA ILE A 135 15.47 0.49 -4.98
C ILE A 135 15.32 -0.10 -6.39
N LYS A 136 14.92 -1.38 -6.47
CA LYS A 136 14.71 -2.09 -7.74
C LYS A 136 13.26 -2.49 -7.99
N HIS A 137 12.44 -2.57 -6.94
CA HIS A 137 11.07 -3.07 -7.05
C HIS A 137 10.06 -2.07 -6.46
N LYS A 138 8.84 -2.09 -7.00
CA LYS A 138 7.75 -1.17 -6.64
C LYS A 138 6.45 -1.95 -6.61
N GLU A 139 5.63 -1.69 -5.61
CA GLU A 139 4.28 -2.23 -5.51
C GLU A 139 3.27 -1.09 -5.29
N ILE A 140 2.00 -1.34 -5.63
CA ILE A 140 0.91 -0.40 -5.44
C ILE A 140 0.06 -0.87 -4.26
N VAL A 141 -0.08 0.01 -3.27
CA VAL A 141 -0.97 -0.16 -2.13
C VAL A 141 -2.23 0.62 -2.40
N HIS A 142 -3.39 -0.05 -2.44
CA HIS A 142 -4.67 0.63 -2.58
C HIS A 142 -5.14 1.10 -1.20
N THR A 143 -5.31 2.42 -1.05
CA THR A 143 -5.87 3.05 0.15
C THR A 143 -7.24 3.65 -0.17
N ASN A 144 -7.99 4.06 0.85
CA ASN A 144 -9.28 4.74 0.64
C ASN A 144 -9.09 6.09 -0.06
N LYS A 145 -7.90 6.68 0.10
CA LYS A 145 -7.48 7.95 -0.51
C LYS A 145 -6.66 7.77 -1.80
N GLY A 146 -6.82 6.62 -2.46
CA GLY A 146 -6.19 6.32 -3.73
C GLY A 146 -4.92 5.45 -3.62
N PRO A 147 -4.33 5.08 -4.77
CA PRO A 147 -3.17 4.20 -4.80
C PRO A 147 -1.89 4.92 -4.34
N VAL A 148 -1.08 4.24 -3.54
CA VAL A 148 0.25 4.70 -3.09
C VAL A 148 1.29 3.70 -3.55
N THR A 149 2.37 4.20 -4.17
CA THR A 149 3.52 3.37 -4.51
C THR A 149 4.42 3.18 -3.29
N ILE A 150 4.68 1.92 -2.96
CA ILE A 150 5.74 1.51 -2.03
C ILE A 150 6.91 0.91 -2.82
N TYR A 151 8.08 0.91 -2.21
CA TYR A 151 9.34 0.59 -2.87
C TYR A 151 10.12 -0.47 -2.09
N PHE A 152 10.85 -1.32 -2.78
CA PHE A 152 11.70 -2.35 -2.18
C PHE A 152 13.08 -2.34 -2.84
N LEU A 153 14.10 -2.74 -2.08
CA LEU A 153 15.45 -2.95 -2.61
C LEU A 153 15.47 -4.15 -3.55
N LEU A 154 14.78 -5.23 -3.16
CA LEU A 154 14.64 -6.48 -3.90
C LEU A 154 13.19 -6.95 -3.80
N PRO A 155 12.69 -7.73 -4.78
CA PRO A 155 11.35 -8.31 -4.67
C PRO A 155 11.27 -9.25 -3.47
N GLU A 156 10.24 -9.08 -2.64
CA GLU A 156 10.02 -9.94 -1.47
C GLU A 156 9.26 -11.21 -1.86
N HIS A 157 9.70 -12.35 -1.32
CA HIS A 157 8.95 -13.59 -1.42
C HIS A 157 7.89 -13.62 -0.32
N LYS A 158 6.61 -13.43 -0.69
CA LYS A 158 5.45 -13.22 0.19
C LYS A 158 4.99 -14.49 0.97
N GLY A 159 5.95 -15.25 1.49
CA GLY A 159 5.75 -16.46 2.29
C GLY A 159 7.02 -16.97 2.97
N SER A 160 8.14 -16.24 2.87
CA SER A 160 9.35 -16.61 3.63
C SER A 160 9.06 -16.45 5.12
N GLN A 161 9.29 -17.50 5.89
CA GLN A 161 9.08 -17.47 7.35
C GLN A 161 10.22 -16.77 8.09
N TYR A 162 11.30 -16.40 7.39
CA TYR A 162 12.53 -15.80 7.91
C TYR A 162 13.17 -14.89 6.86
#